data_AF-A0A6J4V5P0-F1
#
_entry.id   AF-A0A6J4V5P0-F1
#
_cell.length_a   1.000
_cell.length_b   1.000
_cell.length_c   1.000
_cell.angle_alpha   90.00
_cell.angle_beta   90.00
_cell.angle_gamma   90.00
#
_symmetry.space_group_name_H-M   'P 1'
#
loop_
_entity.id
_entity.type
_entity.pdbx_description
1 polymer ?
#
loop_
_entity_poly.entity_id
_entity_poly.type
_entity_poly.pdbx_seq_one_letter_code
_entity_poly.pdbx_strand_id
1 'polypeptide(L)'
;MAARRDLAALQDKVAREVRALQERLPELATEASYANPARPLGALERREKERLERLERRERRAWRERTRTREARERTRPWREQDRFGLRKRLWRERRARERELLDRREQAVLDREQELRRWLARHRHWLRELPELEPESRAWCAEQEHLAARGEVTMGMLARLHERRREAAAARAREILAGVAVRAALGPALTPAPRDTLTIARVVTETLAGMAAAEGGRAVPPPVLLAAVALEVARTGSALPL
;
A
#
# COMPACT_ATOMS: atom_id res chain seq x y z
N MET A 1 18.23 20.35 24.30
CA MET A 1 18.49 20.02 22.88
C MET A 1 17.83 18.72 22.41
N ALA A 2 17.65 17.69 23.26
CA ALA A 2 16.99 16.42 22.87
C ALA A 2 15.54 16.60 22.36
N ALA A 3 14.68 17.32 23.09
CA ALA A 3 13.27 17.52 22.71
C ALA A 3 13.05 18.19 21.33
N ARG A 4 13.99 19.04 20.86
CA ARG A 4 13.93 19.63 19.51
C ARG A 4 14.28 18.64 18.41
N ARG A 5 15.19 17.69 18.68
CA ARG A 5 15.54 16.62 17.72
C ARG A 5 14.40 15.60 17.59
N ASP A 6 13.70 15.31 18.68
CA ASP A 6 12.57 14.39 18.69
C ASP A 6 11.36 14.95 17.92
N LEU A 7 11.09 16.25 18.03
CA LEU A 7 10.05 16.93 17.24
C LEU A 7 10.36 16.91 15.74
N ALA A 8 11.59 17.24 15.35
CA ALA A 8 12.01 17.21 13.95
C ALA A 8 11.88 15.80 13.34
N ALA A 9 12.30 14.77 14.08
CA ALA A 9 12.16 13.37 13.65
C ALA A 9 10.69 12.95 13.49
N LEU A 10 9.80 13.41 14.39
CA LEU A 10 8.37 13.16 14.31
C LEU A 10 7.73 13.88 13.12
N GLN A 11 8.09 15.15 12.89
CA GLN A 11 7.65 15.92 11.73
C GLN A 11 8.09 15.26 10.42
N ASP A 12 9.34 14.81 10.33
CA ASP A 12 9.84 14.08 9.16
C ASP A 12 9.12 12.75 8.95
N LYS A 13 8.73 12.06 10.03
CA LYS A 13 7.92 10.84 9.93
C LYS A 13 6.53 11.14 9.40
N VAL A 14 5.83 12.12 9.99
CA VAL A 14 4.48 12.52 9.56
C VAL A 14 4.50 13.04 8.11
N ALA A 15 5.45 13.90 7.76
CA ALA A 15 5.59 14.42 6.41
C ALA A 15 5.86 13.31 5.38
N ARG A 16 6.70 12.33 5.70
CA ARG A 16 6.92 11.15 4.84
C ARG A 16 5.67 10.31 4.67
N GLU A 17 4.92 10.07 5.74
CA GLU A 17 3.66 9.31 5.65
C GLU A 17 2.59 10.07 4.85
N VAL A 18 2.46 11.38 5.05
CA VAL A 18 1.54 12.22 4.25
C VAL A 18 1.93 12.22 2.78
N ARG A 19 3.22 12.40 2.45
CA ARG A 19 3.69 12.32 1.06
C ARG A 19 3.47 10.94 0.46
N ALA A 20 3.80 9.87 1.18
CA ALA A 20 3.58 8.51 0.72
C ALA A 20 2.09 8.22 0.48
N LEU A 21 1.18 8.77 1.30
CA LEU A 21 -0.26 8.69 1.07
C LEU A 21 -0.69 9.51 -0.15
N GLN A 22 -0.14 10.71 -0.35
CA GLN A 22 -0.41 11.55 -1.52
C GLN A 22 0.08 10.91 -2.82
N GLU A 23 1.27 10.30 -2.81
CA GLU A 23 1.85 9.58 -3.96
C GLU A 23 1.10 8.29 -4.26
N ARG A 24 0.57 7.61 -3.22
CA ARG A 24 -0.24 6.40 -3.37
C ARG A 24 -1.72 6.67 -3.60
N LEU A 25 -2.23 7.89 -3.48
CA LEU A 25 -3.64 8.20 -3.76
C LEU A 25 -4.08 7.80 -5.19
N PRO A 26 -3.28 8.07 -6.25
CA PRO A 26 -3.55 7.57 -7.60
C PRO A 26 -3.58 6.04 -7.66
N GLU A 27 -2.63 5.37 -6.99
CA GLU A 27 -2.50 3.91 -6.93
C GLU A 27 -3.61 3.25 -6.13
N LEU A 28 -4.02 3.80 -4.98
CA LEU A 28 -5.12 3.27 -4.15
C LEU A 28 -6.48 3.48 -4.84
N ALA A 29 -6.63 4.58 -5.59
CA ALA A 29 -7.78 4.78 -6.47
C ALA A 29 -7.80 3.76 -7.64
N THR A 30 -6.64 3.24 -8.05
CA THR A 30 -6.53 2.19 -9.08
C THR A 30 -6.54 0.77 -8.51
N GLU A 31 -5.94 0.47 -7.36
CA GLU A 31 -5.92 -0.84 -6.68
C GLU A 31 -7.33 -1.22 -6.22
N ALA A 32 -8.12 -0.25 -5.73
CA ALA A 32 -9.56 -0.44 -5.49
C ALA A 32 -10.35 -0.67 -6.80
N SER A 33 -9.82 -0.26 -7.95
CA SER A 33 -10.41 -0.47 -9.29
C SER A 33 -10.07 -1.85 -9.86
N TYR A 34 -8.86 -2.36 -9.61
CA TYR A 34 -8.38 -3.64 -10.16
C TYR A 34 -8.72 -4.87 -9.31
N ALA A 35 -8.98 -4.71 -8.00
CA ALA A 35 -9.25 -5.81 -7.09
C ALA A 35 -10.70 -6.34 -7.11
N ASN A 36 -11.63 -5.70 -7.85
CA ASN A 36 -13.01 -6.15 -7.97
C ASN A 36 -13.30 -6.65 -9.40
N PRO A 37 -13.24 -7.97 -9.67
CA PRO A 37 -13.51 -8.52 -11.01
C PRO A 37 -14.96 -8.33 -11.47
N ALA A 38 -15.86 -7.86 -10.60
CA ALA A 38 -17.27 -7.61 -10.89
C ALA A 38 -17.60 -6.15 -11.25
N ARG A 39 -16.63 -5.21 -11.19
CA ARG A 39 -16.89 -3.81 -11.53
C ARG A 39 -16.82 -3.57 -13.05
N PRO A 40 -17.77 -2.83 -13.64
CA PRO A 40 -17.65 -2.42 -15.04
C PRO A 40 -16.45 -1.48 -15.24
N LEU A 41 -15.54 -1.87 -16.14
CA LEU A 41 -14.33 -1.12 -16.47
C LEU A 41 -14.64 0.29 -17.02
N GLY A 42 -13.85 1.28 -16.63
CA GLY A 42 -13.90 2.63 -17.20
C GLY A 42 -13.59 2.66 -18.70
N ALA A 43 -13.95 3.75 -19.39
CA ALA A 43 -13.73 3.86 -20.85
C ALA A 43 -12.24 3.81 -21.25
N LEU A 44 -11.36 4.37 -20.42
CA LEU A 44 -9.90 4.34 -20.64
C LEU A 44 -9.31 2.96 -20.34
N GLU A 45 -9.75 2.31 -19.25
CA GLU A 45 -9.32 0.95 -18.90
C GLU A 45 -9.75 -0.07 -19.96
N ARG A 46 -10.95 0.09 -20.54
CA ARG A 46 -11.40 -0.72 -21.68
C ARG A 46 -10.50 -0.56 -22.89
N ARG A 47 -10.10 0.67 -23.23
CA ARG A 47 -9.20 0.94 -24.36
C ARG A 47 -7.82 0.34 -24.15
N GLU A 48 -7.28 0.42 -22.94
CA GLU A 48 -5.95 -0.13 -22.63
C GLU A 48 -5.97 -1.66 -22.57
N LYS A 49 -7.02 -2.26 -21.98
CA LYS A 49 -7.23 -3.72 -22.03
C LYS A 49 -7.34 -4.21 -23.47
N GLU A 50 -8.13 -3.54 -24.31
CA GLU A 50 -8.22 -3.86 -25.74
C GLU A 50 -6.90 -3.67 -26.49
N ARG A 51 -6.07 -2.69 -26.10
CA ARG A 51 -4.73 -2.50 -26.67
C ARG A 51 -3.81 -3.67 -26.31
N LEU A 52 -3.79 -4.07 -25.04
CA LEU A 52 -2.98 -5.20 -24.55
C LEU A 52 -3.44 -6.54 -25.17
N GLU A 53 -4.75 -6.77 -25.26
CA GLU A 53 -5.28 -7.96 -25.94
C GLU A 53 -4.95 -7.97 -27.43
N ARG A 54 -4.95 -6.81 -28.10
CA ARG A 54 -4.50 -6.70 -29.51
C ARG A 54 -3.01 -7.02 -29.65
N LEU A 55 -2.19 -6.58 -28.70
CA LEU A 55 -0.76 -6.91 -28.63
C LEU A 55 -0.55 -8.41 -28.44
N GLU A 56 -1.18 -9.03 -27.44
CA GLU A 56 -1.08 -10.49 -27.24
C GLU A 56 -1.58 -11.27 -28.46
N ARG A 57 -2.69 -10.86 -29.08
CA ARG A 57 -3.19 -11.50 -30.31
C ARG A 57 -2.18 -11.38 -31.45
N ARG A 58 -1.52 -10.22 -31.60
CA ARG A 58 -0.44 -10.03 -32.58
C ARG A 58 0.76 -10.91 -32.28
N GLU A 59 1.20 -11.01 -31.04
CA GLU A 59 2.33 -11.86 -30.65
C GLU A 59 2.04 -13.34 -30.86
N ARG A 60 0.85 -13.81 -30.46
CA ARG A 60 0.40 -15.19 -30.72
C ARG A 60 0.32 -15.49 -32.22
N ARG A 61 -0.15 -14.54 -33.04
CA ARG A 61 -0.19 -14.66 -34.51
C ARG A 61 1.20 -14.69 -35.11
N ALA A 62 2.07 -13.75 -34.74
CA ALA A 62 3.46 -13.70 -35.21
C ALA A 62 4.22 -14.97 -34.80
N TRP A 63 3.98 -15.49 -33.60
CA TRP A 63 4.53 -16.77 -33.16
C TRP A 63 4.04 -17.92 -34.04
N ARG A 64 2.71 -18.04 -34.25
CA ARG A 64 2.11 -19.07 -35.12
C ARG A 64 2.54 -18.96 -36.59
N GLU A 65 2.73 -17.75 -37.11
CA GLU A 65 3.23 -17.50 -38.47
C GLU A 65 4.68 -17.92 -38.63
N ARG A 66 5.54 -17.66 -37.62
CA ARG A 66 6.92 -18.19 -37.59
C ARG A 66 6.94 -19.72 -37.54
N THR A 67 5.99 -20.35 -36.85
CA THR A 67 5.84 -21.81 -36.83
C THR A 67 5.37 -22.34 -38.19
N ARG A 68 4.38 -21.71 -38.83
CA ARG A 68 3.85 -22.11 -40.15
C ARG A 68 4.82 -21.88 -41.29
N THR A 69 5.53 -20.75 -41.34
CA THR A 69 6.58 -20.51 -42.34
C THR A 69 7.76 -21.45 -42.17
N ARG A 70 8.07 -21.85 -40.92
CA ARG A 70 9.03 -22.91 -40.63
C ARG A 70 8.55 -24.27 -41.12
N GLU A 71 7.33 -24.68 -40.79
CA GLU A 71 6.72 -25.95 -41.26
C GLU A 71 6.64 -26.01 -42.80
N ALA A 72 6.33 -24.90 -43.46
CA ALA A 72 6.29 -24.81 -44.93
C ALA A 72 7.68 -24.90 -45.57
N ARG A 73 8.71 -24.29 -44.96
CA ARG A 73 10.12 -24.45 -45.38
C ARG A 73 10.62 -25.88 -45.16
N GLU A 74 10.20 -26.52 -44.06
CA GLU A 74 10.53 -27.92 -43.74
C GLU A 74 9.90 -28.92 -44.73
N ARG A 75 8.73 -28.59 -45.31
CA ARG A 75 8.11 -29.38 -46.39
C ARG A 75 8.83 -29.25 -47.75
N THR A 76 9.42 -28.10 -48.05
CA THR A 76 10.08 -27.82 -49.35
C THR A 76 11.57 -28.17 -49.36
N ARG A 77 12.22 -28.21 -48.19
CA ARG A 77 13.58 -28.74 -48.01
C ARG A 77 13.61 -29.60 -46.74
N PRO A 78 13.36 -30.90 -46.83
CA PRO A 78 13.47 -31.78 -45.67
C PRO A 78 14.92 -31.79 -45.19
N TRP A 79 15.11 -31.64 -43.88
CA TRP A 79 16.44 -31.69 -43.26
C TRP A 79 17.17 -32.97 -43.63
N ARG A 80 18.44 -32.84 -44.05
CA ARG A 80 19.32 -34.00 -44.22
C ARG A 80 19.45 -34.70 -42.87
N GLU A 81 19.58 -36.03 -42.87
CA GLU A 81 19.69 -36.80 -41.62
C GLU A 81 20.79 -36.28 -40.69
N GLN A 82 21.89 -35.80 -41.26
CA GLN A 82 23.03 -35.22 -40.56
C GLN A 82 22.65 -33.95 -39.73
N ASP A 83 21.65 -33.17 -40.16
CA ASP A 83 21.24 -31.93 -39.49
C ASP A 83 20.20 -32.14 -38.39
N ARG A 84 19.49 -33.28 -38.42
CA ARG A 84 18.40 -33.60 -37.47
C ARG A 84 18.90 -33.67 -36.03
N PHE A 85 20.12 -34.17 -35.82
CA PHE A 85 20.73 -34.25 -34.49
C PHE A 85 21.03 -32.87 -33.91
N GLY A 86 21.61 -31.96 -34.71
CA GLY A 86 21.92 -30.58 -34.31
C GLY A 86 20.65 -29.80 -33.92
N LEU A 87 19.56 -29.97 -34.68
CA LEU A 87 18.27 -29.38 -34.37
C LEU A 87 17.62 -29.94 -33.12
N ARG A 88 17.61 -31.27 -32.94
CA ARG A 88 17.09 -31.89 -31.72
C ARG A 88 17.84 -31.37 -30.50
N LYS A 89 19.17 -31.28 -30.56
CA LYS A 89 20.01 -30.74 -29.49
C LYS A 89 19.72 -29.27 -29.21
N ARG A 90 19.53 -28.44 -30.26
CA ARG A 90 19.18 -27.02 -30.11
C ARG A 90 17.79 -26.83 -29.49
N LEU A 91 16.77 -27.52 -30.00
CA LEU A 91 15.40 -27.47 -29.45
C LEU A 91 15.37 -27.96 -28.00
N TRP A 92 16.11 -29.02 -27.69
CA TRP A 92 16.26 -29.50 -26.32
C TRP A 92 16.89 -28.45 -25.41
N ARG A 93 17.96 -27.77 -25.84
CA ARG A 93 18.59 -26.66 -25.09
C ARG A 93 17.62 -25.50 -24.88
N GLU A 94 16.93 -25.06 -25.93
CA GLU A 94 15.95 -23.97 -25.87
C GLU A 94 14.79 -24.32 -24.92
N ARG A 95 14.29 -25.56 -24.96
CA ARG A 95 13.26 -26.05 -24.02
C ARG A 95 13.78 -26.05 -22.59
N ARG A 96 14.97 -26.59 -22.33
CA ARG A 96 15.58 -26.62 -20.98
C ARG A 96 15.85 -25.22 -20.45
N ALA A 97 16.27 -24.29 -21.29
CA ALA A 97 16.45 -22.88 -20.90
C ALA A 97 15.12 -22.25 -20.47
N ARG A 98 14.04 -22.45 -21.24
CA ARG A 98 12.70 -21.96 -20.88
C ARG A 98 12.15 -22.60 -19.61
N GLU A 99 12.37 -23.91 -19.43
CA GLU A 99 11.98 -24.61 -18.20
C GLU A 99 12.70 -24.04 -16.98
N ARG A 100 14.00 -23.75 -17.08
CA ARG A 100 14.76 -23.08 -16.02
C ARG A 100 14.24 -21.68 -15.73
N GLU A 101 14.08 -20.85 -16.76
CA GLU A 101 13.53 -19.49 -16.60
C GLU A 101 12.15 -19.49 -15.92
N LEU A 102 11.31 -20.48 -16.23
CA LEU A 102 10.00 -20.64 -15.61
C LEU A 102 10.09 -21.08 -14.14
N LEU A 103 11.07 -21.94 -13.80
CA LEU A 103 11.35 -22.30 -12.41
C LEU A 103 11.88 -21.10 -11.63
N ASP A 104 12.84 -20.36 -12.17
CA ASP A 104 13.42 -19.18 -11.54
C ASP A 104 12.33 -18.12 -11.26
N ARG A 105 11.42 -17.89 -12.22
CA ARG A 105 10.26 -16.99 -12.02
C ARG A 105 9.32 -17.46 -10.93
N ARG A 106 9.08 -18.77 -10.82
CA ARG A 106 8.21 -19.32 -9.76
C ARG A 106 8.86 -19.21 -8.40
N GLU A 107 10.15 -19.49 -8.31
CA GLU A 107 10.94 -19.31 -7.08
C GLU A 107 10.91 -17.86 -6.63
N GLN A 108 11.20 -16.91 -7.54
CA GLN A 108 11.15 -15.49 -7.23
C GLN A 108 9.76 -15.06 -6.74
N ALA A 109 8.69 -15.51 -7.40
CA ALA A 109 7.33 -15.19 -6.98
C ALA A 109 6.99 -15.74 -5.57
N VAL A 110 7.52 -16.90 -5.19
CA VAL A 110 7.37 -17.45 -3.84
C VAL A 110 8.15 -16.60 -2.83
N LEU A 111 9.40 -16.24 -3.14
CA LEU A 111 10.23 -15.40 -2.28
C LEU A 111 9.62 -14.02 -2.06
N ASP A 112 9.09 -13.39 -3.10
CA ASP A 112 8.41 -12.09 -3.01
C ASP A 112 7.18 -12.18 -2.11
N ARG A 113 6.37 -13.24 -2.26
CA ARG A 113 5.21 -13.50 -1.41
C ARG A 113 5.58 -13.73 0.05
N GLU A 114 6.66 -14.47 0.32
CA GLU A 114 7.16 -14.67 1.68
C GLU A 114 7.62 -13.37 2.32
N GLN A 115 8.34 -12.53 1.57
CA GLN A 115 8.76 -11.22 2.05
C GLN A 115 7.56 -10.33 2.35
N GLU A 116 6.55 -10.34 1.48
CA GLU A 116 5.32 -9.60 1.70
C GLU A 116 4.58 -10.08 2.96
N LEU A 117 4.44 -11.39 3.15
CA LEU A 117 3.81 -11.98 4.33
C LEU A 117 4.55 -11.59 5.62
N ARG A 118 5.89 -11.60 5.61
CA ARG A 118 6.70 -11.15 6.76
C ARG A 118 6.44 -9.67 7.08
N ARG A 119 6.32 -8.80 6.07
CA ARG A 119 5.98 -7.39 6.26
C ARG A 119 4.58 -7.23 6.85
N TRP A 120 3.60 -7.99 6.36
CA TRP A 120 2.23 -7.97 6.89
C TRP A 120 2.15 -8.45 8.34
N LEU A 121 2.83 -9.54 8.70
CA LEU A 121 2.89 -10.04 10.08
C LEU A 121 3.59 -9.06 11.03
N ALA A 122 4.64 -8.39 10.57
CA ALA A 122 5.29 -7.33 11.37
C ALA A 122 4.32 -6.17 11.64
N ARG A 123 3.57 -5.72 10.63
CA ARG A 123 2.53 -4.69 10.79
C ARG A 123 1.42 -5.13 11.74
N HIS A 124 0.95 -6.38 11.63
CA HIS A 124 -0.05 -6.96 12.52
C HIS A 124 0.35 -6.85 13.99
N ARG A 125 1.56 -7.35 14.31
CA ARG A 125 2.09 -7.33 15.68
C ARG A 125 2.25 -5.91 16.20
N HIS A 126 2.68 -4.99 15.34
CA HIS A 126 2.77 -3.58 15.71
C HIS A 126 1.39 -2.99 16.06
N TRP A 127 0.38 -3.21 15.21
CA TRP A 127 -0.96 -2.69 15.43
C TRP A 127 -1.65 -3.31 16.65
N LEU A 128 -1.43 -4.59 16.93
CA LEU A 128 -1.96 -5.24 18.14
C LEU A 128 -1.42 -4.63 19.44
N ARG A 129 -0.18 -4.15 19.44
CA ARG A 129 0.41 -3.47 20.60
C ARG A 129 -0.10 -2.04 20.75
N GLU A 130 -0.38 -1.39 19.64
CA GLU A 130 -0.80 0.02 19.60
C GLU A 130 -2.29 0.20 19.94
N LEU A 131 -3.16 -0.73 19.49
CA LEU A 131 -4.60 -0.59 19.67
C LEU A 131 -5.03 -0.49 21.15
N PRO A 132 -4.49 -1.27 22.11
CA PRO A 132 -4.79 -1.11 23.54
C PRO A 132 -4.40 0.24 24.15
N GLU A 133 -3.46 0.97 23.52
CA GLU A 133 -3.09 2.32 23.95
C GLU A 133 -4.11 3.37 23.49
N LEU A 134 -4.81 3.09 22.38
CA LEU A 134 -5.83 3.95 21.80
C LEU A 134 -7.24 3.63 22.33
N GLU A 135 -7.55 2.35 22.48
CA GLU A 135 -8.84 1.80 22.87
C GLU A 135 -8.61 0.71 23.94
N PRO A 136 -8.53 1.06 25.24
CA PRO A 136 -8.21 0.10 26.30
C PRO A 136 -9.15 -1.10 26.40
N GLU A 137 -10.41 -0.93 26.00
CA GLU A 137 -11.44 -1.98 25.96
C GLU A 137 -11.11 -3.10 24.95
N SER A 138 -10.27 -2.81 23.95
CA SER A 138 -9.83 -3.77 22.94
C SER A 138 -8.79 -4.78 23.43
N ARG A 139 -8.28 -4.67 24.67
CA ARG A 139 -7.19 -5.52 25.20
C ARG A 139 -7.46 -7.02 25.08
N ALA A 140 -8.64 -7.47 25.50
CA ALA A 140 -9.00 -8.88 25.45
C ALA A 140 -9.06 -9.40 24.01
N TRP A 141 -9.63 -8.60 23.11
CA TRP A 141 -9.68 -8.91 21.68
C TRP A 141 -8.28 -8.96 21.07
N CYS A 142 -7.38 -8.03 21.42
CA CYS A 142 -6.00 -8.05 20.95
C CYS A 142 -5.24 -9.30 21.41
N ALA A 143 -5.43 -9.72 22.67
CA ALA A 143 -4.82 -10.94 23.19
C ALA A 143 -5.29 -12.20 22.43
N GLU A 144 -6.58 -12.26 22.05
CA GLU A 144 -7.11 -13.34 21.22
C GLU A 144 -6.47 -13.34 19.81
N GLN A 145 -6.30 -12.16 19.20
CA GLN A 145 -5.62 -12.04 17.90
C GLN A 145 -4.14 -12.42 17.98
N GLU A 146 -3.44 -12.12 19.08
CA GLU A 146 -2.07 -12.58 19.32
C GLU A 146 -2.00 -14.10 19.42
N HIS A 147 -2.97 -14.73 20.09
CA HIS A 147 -3.06 -16.19 20.18
C HIS A 147 -3.31 -16.85 18.81
N LEU A 148 -4.15 -16.26 17.97
CA LEU A 148 -4.36 -16.70 16.58
C LEU A 148 -3.10 -16.52 15.74
N ALA A 149 -2.36 -15.43 15.94
CA ALA A 149 -1.08 -15.19 15.26
C ALA A 149 -0.01 -16.22 15.65
N ALA A 150 0.03 -16.62 16.93
CA ALA A 150 0.95 -17.66 17.40
C ALA A 150 0.68 -19.03 16.76
N ARG A 151 -0.59 -19.32 16.44
CA ARG A 151 -1.01 -20.55 15.75
C ARG A 151 -0.90 -20.50 14.23
N GLY A 152 -0.50 -19.36 13.65
CA GLY A 152 -0.44 -19.18 12.19
C GLY A 152 -1.82 -19.06 11.53
N GLU A 153 -2.87 -18.76 12.31
CA GLU A 153 -4.27 -18.70 11.85
C GLU A 153 -4.70 -17.27 11.44
N VAL A 154 -3.75 -16.34 11.28
CA VAL A 154 -4.05 -14.96 10.86
C VAL A 154 -4.39 -14.90 9.38
N THR A 155 -5.57 -14.39 9.08
CA THR A 155 -6.05 -14.16 7.70
C THR A 155 -5.88 -12.70 7.27
N MET A 156 -5.91 -12.46 5.96
CA MET A 156 -5.94 -11.08 5.43
C MET A 156 -7.16 -10.28 5.90
N GLY A 157 -8.31 -10.95 6.11
CA GLY A 157 -9.51 -10.31 6.65
C GLY A 157 -9.31 -9.82 8.09
N MET A 158 -8.60 -10.60 8.92
CA MET A 158 -8.25 -10.19 10.28
C MET A 158 -7.31 -8.99 10.29
N LEU A 159 -6.32 -8.96 9.39
CA LEU A 159 -5.43 -7.81 9.20
C LEU A 159 -6.20 -6.54 8.84
N ALA A 160 -7.13 -6.65 7.88
CA ALA A 160 -7.97 -5.53 7.46
C ALA A 160 -8.85 -5.02 8.61
N ARG A 161 -9.50 -5.94 9.35
CA ARG A 161 -10.34 -5.59 10.50
C ARG A 161 -9.55 -4.93 11.63
N LEU A 162 -8.35 -5.44 11.93
CA LEU A 162 -7.45 -4.82 12.90
C LEU A 162 -7.04 -3.41 12.48
N HIS A 163 -6.69 -3.24 11.20
CA HIS A 163 -6.31 -1.94 10.66
C HIS A 163 -7.45 -0.94 10.72
N GLU A 164 -8.66 -1.35 10.35
CA GLU A 164 -9.86 -0.52 10.39
C GLU A 164 -10.20 -0.10 11.82
N ARG A 165 -10.27 -1.05 12.75
CA ARG A 165 -10.52 -0.75 14.17
C ARG A 165 -9.47 0.21 14.76
N ARG A 166 -8.19 0.02 14.42
CA ARG A 166 -7.12 0.95 14.78
C ARG A 166 -7.33 2.35 14.22
N ARG A 167 -7.74 2.48 12.96
CA ARG A 167 -8.03 3.79 12.35
C ARG A 167 -9.21 4.46 13.04
N GLU A 168 -10.26 3.71 13.36
CA GLU A 168 -11.43 4.22 14.08
C GLU A 168 -11.06 4.69 15.49
N ALA A 169 -10.32 3.90 16.25
CA ALA A 169 -9.83 4.25 17.58
C ALA A 169 -8.94 5.50 17.54
N ALA A 170 -8.01 5.57 16.57
CA ALA A 170 -7.17 6.75 16.37
C ALA A 170 -7.99 8.00 16.02
N ALA A 171 -9.01 7.86 15.17
CA ALA A 171 -9.91 8.96 14.81
C ALA A 171 -10.78 9.42 15.97
N ALA A 172 -11.34 8.49 16.76
CA ALA A 172 -12.08 8.82 17.98
C ALA A 172 -11.21 9.61 18.95
N ARG A 173 -9.99 9.12 19.22
CA ARG A 173 -9.04 9.81 20.09
C ARG A 173 -8.60 11.17 19.54
N ALA A 174 -8.42 11.29 18.24
CA ALA A 174 -8.10 12.57 17.59
C ALA A 174 -9.24 13.57 17.75
N ARG A 175 -10.50 13.16 17.59
CA ARG A 175 -11.67 14.03 17.81
C ARG A 175 -11.75 14.52 19.25
N GLU A 176 -11.51 13.65 20.23
CA GLU A 176 -11.47 14.03 21.65
C GLU A 176 -10.42 15.11 21.91
N ILE A 177 -9.20 14.92 21.41
CA ILE A 177 -8.12 15.89 21.56
C ILE A 177 -8.48 17.22 20.88
N LEU A 178 -8.93 17.17 19.63
CA LEU A 178 -9.31 18.37 18.86
C LEU A 178 -10.52 19.11 19.43
N ALA A 179 -11.39 18.43 20.19
CA ALA A 179 -12.52 19.07 20.88
C ALA A 179 -12.08 19.87 22.12
N GLY A 180 -10.88 19.61 22.65
CA GLY A 180 -10.32 20.30 23.81
C GLY A 180 -10.27 21.83 23.62
N VAL A 181 -10.68 22.58 24.64
CA VAL A 181 -10.77 24.05 24.57
C VAL A 181 -9.39 24.68 24.29
N ALA A 182 -8.36 24.21 24.99
CA ALA A 182 -6.98 24.68 24.79
C ALA A 182 -6.46 24.38 23.38
N VAL A 183 -6.76 23.19 22.84
CA VAL A 183 -6.36 22.77 21.49
C VAL A 183 -7.04 23.65 20.43
N ARG A 184 -8.35 23.90 20.56
CA ARG A 184 -9.08 24.78 19.64
C ARG A 184 -8.59 26.21 19.70
N ALA A 185 -8.31 26.73 20.90
CA ALA A 185 -7.77 28.07 21.08
C ALA A 185 -6.38 28.25 20.46
N ALA A 186 -5.54 27.21 20.48
CA ALA A 186 -4.23 27.23 19.85
C ALA A 186 -4.29 27.02 18.32
N LEU A 187 -5.07 26.04 17.86
CA LEU A 187 -5.17 25.70 16.44
C LEU A 187 -5.93 26.74 15.61
N GLY A 188 -6.98 27.35 16.18
CA GLY A 188 -7.80 28.36 15.48
C GLY A 188 -6.98 29.46 14.81
N PRO A 189 -6.22 30.28 15.57
CA PRO A 189 -5.41 31.34 15.00
C PRO A 189 -4.26 30.82 14.14
N ALA A 190 -3.71 29.62 14.41
CA ALA A 190 -2.63 29.05 13.63
C ALA A 190 -3.07 28.54 12.25
N LEU A 191 -4.31 28.06 12.12
CA LEU A 191 -4.90 27.57 10.87
C LEU A 191 -5.63 28.65 10.07
N THR A 192 -6.01 29.77 10.68
CA THR A 192 -6.72 30.88 10.00
C THR A 192 -5.91 31.51 8.85
N PRO A 193 -4.60 31.82 8.99
CA PRO A 193 -3.80 32.38 7.91
C PRO A 193 -3.15 31.31 7.02
N ALA A 194 -3.30 30.03 7.34
CA ALA A 194 -2.58 28.97 6.64
C ALA A 194 -3.16 28.76 5.23
N PRO A 195 -2.32 28.66 4.18
CA PRO A 195 -2.78 28.13 2.90
C PRO A 195 -3.43 26.76 3.14
N ARG A 196 -4.50 26.44 2.41
CA ARG A 196 -5.26 25.17 2.48
C ARG A 196 -4.46 23.94 1.99
N ASP A 197 -3.14 24.04 2.03
CA ASP A 197 -2.21 22.98 1.71
C ASP A 197 -2.13 21.97 2.86
N THR A 198 -2.26 20.69 2.51
CA THR A 198 -2.25 19.55 3.44
C THR A 198 -0.96 19.50 4.27
N LEU A 199 0.20 19.82 3.67
CA LEU A 199 1.47 19.77 4.39
C LEU A 199 1.58 20.89 5.43
N THR A 200 1.08 22.08 5.10
CA THR A 200 1.02 23.20 6.04
C THR A 200 0.11 22.89 7.23
N ILE A 201 -1.08 22.34 6.98
CA ILE A 201 -2.00 21.90 8.05
C ILE A 201 -1.35 20.81 8.89
N ALA A 202 -0.69 19.83 8.25
CA ALA A 202 0.01 18.76 8.95
C ALA A 202 1.08 19.29 9.90
N ARG A 203 1.87 20.26 9.46
CA ARG A 203 2.91 20.89 10.30
C ARG A 203 2.30 21.61 11.49
N VAL A 204 1.31 22.48 11.26
CA VAL A 204 0.67 23.28 12.32
C VAL A 204 0.02 22.39 13.38
N VAL A 205 -0.76 21.39 12.95
CA VAL A 205 -1.42 20.45 13.88
C VAL A 205 -0.39 19.66 14.68
N THR A 206 0.65 19.13 14.02
CA THR A 206 1.70 18.35 14.69
C THR A 206 2.45 19.20 15.72
N GLU A 207 2.86 20.42 15.37
CA GLU A 207 3.57 21.33 16.28
C GLU A 207 2.73 21.72 17.48
N THR A 208 1.45 22.02 17.25
CA THR A 208 0.54 22.45 18.31
C THR A 208 0.30 21.30 19.30
N LEU A 209 -0.02 20.11 18.81
CA LEU A 209 -0.27 18.95 19.66
C LEU A 209 1.00 18.48 20.39
N ALA A 210 2.17 18.54 19.74
CA ALA A 210 3.43 18.21 20.40
C ALA A 210 3.81 19.25 21.46
N GLY A 211 3.62 20.54 21.18
CA GLY A 211 3.87 21.63 22.12
C GLY A 211 2.97 21.53 23.36
N MET A 212 1.69 21.22 23.17
CA MET A 212 0.75 21.02 24.27
C MET A 212 1.09 19.79 25.12
N ALA A 213 1.41 18.65 24.50
CA ALA A 213 1.83 17.46 25.22
C ALA A 213 3.09 17.73 26.08
N ALA A 214 4.05 18.50 25.55
CA ALA A 214 5.24 18.91 26.30
C ALA A 214 4.93 19.85 27.46
N ALA A 215 3.98 20.79 27.30
CA ALA A 215 3.61 21.76 28.32
C ALA A 215 2.86 21.11 29.50
N GLU A 216 2.05 20.09 29.23
CA GLU A 216 1.26 19.37 30.24
C GLU A 216 2.06 18.28 30.97
N GLY A 217 3.36 18.13 30.68
CA GLY A 217 4.16 16.99 31.15
C GLY A 217 3.62 15.65 30.68
N GLY A 218 2.81 15.67 29.61
CA GLY A 218 1.97 14.57 29.16
C GLY A 218 2.70 13.59 28.25
N ARG A 219 2.08 12.42 28.07
CA ARG A 219 2.53 11.40 27.12
C ARG A 219 2.42 11.95 25.69
N ALA A 220 3.47 11.75 24.88
CA ALA A 220 3.47 12.18 23.48
C ALA A 220 2.26 11.61 22.73
N VAL A 221 1.64 12.44 21.89
CA VAL A 221 0.48 12.03 21.08
C VAL A 221 0.94 10.96 20.07
N PRO A 222 0.32 9.77 20.05
CA PRO A 222 0.73 8.70 19.14
C PRO A 222 0.63 9.14 17.66
N PRO A 223 1.56 8.70 16.79
CA PRO A 223 1.52 9.00 15.35
C PRO A 223 0.17 8.76 14.65
N PRO A 224 -0.58 7.66 14.87
CA PRO A 224 -1.87 7.48 14.20
C PRO A 224 -2.91 8.52 14.60
N VAL A 225 -2.85 9.01 15.85
CA VAL A 225 -3.75 10.04 16.35
C VAL A 225 -3.41 11.39 15.73
N LEU A 226 -2.11 11.69 15.59
CA LEU A 226 -1.65 12.88 14.86
C LEU A 226 -2.12 12.85 13.41
N LEU A 227 -1.93 11.73 12.70
CA LEU A 227 -2.39 11.58 11.32
C LEU A 227 -3.90 11.70 11.18
N ALA A 228 -4.66 11.11 12.10
CA ALA A 228 -6.11 11.25 12.13
C ALA A 228 -6.54 12.70 12.41
N ALA A 229 -5.87 13.40 13.33
CA ALA A 229 -6.12 14.80 13.63
C ALA A 229 -5.86 15.69 12.42
N VAL A 230 -4.74 15.49 11.73
CA VAL A 230 -4.42 16.18 10.47
C VAL A 230 -5.50 15.92 9.43
N ALA A 231 -5.90 14.67 9.22
CA ALA A 231 -6.93 14.32 8.25
C ALA A 231 -8.28 15.00 8.57
N LEU A 232 -8.68 15.04 9.84
CA LEU A 232 -9.90 15.72 10.28
C LEU A 232 -9.83 17.24 10.04
N GLU A 233 -8.68 17.86 10.32
CA GLU A 233 -8.50 19.30 10.10
C GLU A 233 -8.42 19.67 8.61
N VAL A 234 -7.77 18.83 7.79
CA VAL A 234 -7.77 18.98 6.33
C VAL A 234 -9.19 18.84 5.79
N ALA A 235 -9.97 17.87 6.26
CA ALA A 235 -11.37 17.72 5.85
C ALA A 235 -12.22 18.93 6.26
N ARG A 236 -11.99 19.48 7.46
CA ARG A 236 -12.70 20.66 7.99
C ARG A 236 -12.37 21.95 7.23
N THR A 237 -11.11 22.12 6.85
CA THR A 237 -10.65 23.32 6.11
C THR A 237 -10.93 23.21 4.60
N GLY A 238 -10.96 21.99 4.06
CA GLY A 238 -11.34 21.71 2.67
C GLY A 238 -12.85 21.79 2.42
N SER A 239 -13.69 21.50 3.42
CA SER A 239 -15.15 21.64 3.33
C SER A 239 -15.67 23.08 3.46
N ALA A 240 -14.81 24.03 3.86
CA ALA A 240 -15.10 25.45 3.83
C ALA A 240 -15.01 26.04 2.40
N LEU A 241 -15.75 25.46 1.46
CA LEU A 241 -16.13 26.17 0.24
C LEU A 241 -17.29 27.11 0.60
N PRO A 242 -17.20 28.42 0.28
CA PRO A 242 -18.36 29.29 0.41
C PRO A 242 -19.43 28.81 -0.59
N LEU A 243 -20.63 28.54 -0.08
CA LEU A 243 -21.84 28.68 -0.88
C LEU A 243 -22.11 30.16 -1.13
#